data_AF-A0A1H7UYY6-F1
#
_entry.id   AF-A0A1H7UYY6-F1
#
_cell.length_a   1.000
_cell.length_b   1.000
_cell.length_c   1.000
_cell.angle_alpha   90.00
_cell.angle_beta   90.00
_cell.angle_gamma   90.00
#
_symmetry.space_group_name_H-M   'P 1'
#
loop_
_entity.id
_entity.type
_entity.pdbx_description
1 polymer ?
#
loop_
_entity_poly.entity_id
_entity_poly.type
_entity_poly.pdbx_seq_one_letter_code
_entity_poly.pdbx_strand_id
1 'polypeptide(L)'
;MKALSVHPYYAMAIISGRKTIEIRSWDTAYRGDILICSTAKKQRGCISSHALGVVTLKDIRRFDRGDCEGSLLPPEDYIYHYFVDYAWVLENPRPIMPFEIKGKLSLWNYDGDIDIIPEADWKPAIVYDEDIEQYVGEFFDKYWKPLLY
;
A
#
# COMPACT_ATOMS: atom_id res chain seq x y z
N MET A 1 7.44 -3.08 14.47
CA MET A 1 6.06 -2.73 14.03
C MET A 1 5.36 -3.91 13.38
N LYS A 2 4.08 -3.79 13.01
CA LYS A 2 3.39 -4.83 12.23
C LYS A 2 3.72 -4.70 10.75
N ALA A 3 3.59 -5.78 9.99
CA ALA A 3 3.83 -5.82 8.57
C ALA A 3 2.79 -6.70 7.86
N LEU A 4 2.44 -6.31 6.63
CA LEU A 4 1.45 -6.97 5.79
C LEU A 4 2.01 -7.22 4.40
N SER A 5 1.90 -8.48 3.95
CA SER A 5 2.28 -8.85 2.59
C SER A 5 1.11 -8.62 1.63
N VAL A 6 1.33 -7.81 0.60
CA VAL A 6 0.33 -7.37 -0.37
C VAL A 6 0.81 -7.69 -1.79
N HIS A 7 -0.12 -8.00 -2.68
CA HIS A 7 0.19 -8.20 -4.10
C HIS A 7 0.95 -6.97 -4.66
N PRO A 8 2.03 -7.12 -5.45
CA PRO A 8 2.91 -6.02 -5.83
C PRO A 8 2.22 -4.77 -6.39
N TYR A 9 1.27 -4.97 -7.32
CA TYR A 9 0.46 -3.87 -7.87
C TYR A 9 -0.28 -3.08 -6.77
N TYR A 10 -0.94 -3.78 -5.85
CA TYR A 10 -1.69 -3.13 -4.77
C TYR A 10 -0.76 -2.55 -3.70
N ALA A 11 0.40 -3.17 -3.44
CA ALA A 11 1.40 -2.61 -2.53
C ALA A 11 1.87 -1.23 -3.01
N MET A 12 2.17 -1.10 -4.30
CA MET A 12 2.52 0.18 -4.92
C MET A 12 1.33 1.16 -4.92
N ALA A 13 0.12 0.69 -5.19
CA ALA A 13 -1.08 1.53 -5.14
C ALA A 13 -1.36 2.08 -3.73
N ILE A 14 -1.12 1.29 -2.68
CA ILE A 14 -1.28 1.73 -1.29
C ILE A 14 -0.27 2.82 -0.95
N ILE A 15 1.00 2.62 -1.26
CA ILE A 15 2.05 3.60 -0.92
C ILE A 15 1.96 4.87 -1.77
N SER A 16 1.46 4.79 -3.00
CA SER A 16 1.15 5.97 -3.81
C SER A 16 -0.17 6.66 -3.42
N GLY A 17 -0.90 6.15 -2.43
CA GLY A 17 -2.16 6.71 -1.96
C GLY A 17 -3.37 6.44 -2.85
N ARG A 18 -3.21 5.73 -3.98
CA ARG A 18 -4.30 5.37 -4.89
C ARG A 18 -5.24 4.30 -4.33
N LYS A 19 -4.75 3.43 -3.45
CA LYS A 19 -5.53 2.39 -2.77
C LYS A 19 -5.56 2.67 -1.27
N THR A 20 -6.71 3.13 -0.78
CA THR A 20 -6.94 3.49 0.62
C THR A 20 -7.66 2.40 1.40
N ILE A 21 -8.23 1.39 0.71
CA ILE A 21 -8.86 0.23 1.33
C ILE A 21 -8.14 -1.05 0.90
N GLU A 22 -7.70 -1.86 1.85
CA GLU A 22 -7.25 -3.22 1.60
C GLU A 22 -8.38 -4.22 1.89
N ILE A 23 -8.63 -5.17 0.99
CA ILE A 23 -9.67 -6.19 1.16
C ILE A 23 -9.04 -7.44 1.76
N ARG A 24 -9.61 -7.95 2.86
CA ARG A 24 -9.17 -9.21 3.48
C ARG A 24 -10.34 -10.02 3.98
N SER A 25 -10.21 -11.34 3.93
CA SER A 25 -11.19 -12.30 4.47
C SER A 25 -11.12 -12.47 5.98
N TRP A 26 -10.25 -11.71 6.65
CA TRP A 26 -10.02 -11.78 8.09
C TRP A 26 -9.77 -10.39 8.66
N ASP A 27 -10.00 -10.26 9.96
CA ASP A 27 -9.86 -9.04 10.73
C ASP A 27 -8.81 -9.18 11.85
N THR A 28 -8.50 -8.06 12.49
CA THR A 28 -7.62 -8.01 13.66
C THR A 28 -8.00 -6.82 14.53
N ALA A 29 -7.72 -6.93 15.83
CA ALA A 29 -7.89 -5.82 16.78
C ALA A 29 -6.77 -4.75 16.66
N TYR A 30 -5.70 -5.02 15.91
CA TYR A 30 -4.59 -4.07 15.76
C TYR A 30 -5.02 -2.81 14.99
N ARG A 31 -4.57 -1.65 15.47
CA ARG A 31 -4.65 -0.33 14.80
C ARG A 31 -3.33 0.39 15.01
N GLY A 32 -2.87 1.10 13.99
CA GLY A 32 -1.57 1.77 13.97
C GLY A 32 -0.73 1.40 12.77
N ASP A 33 0.57 1.65 12.87
CA ASP A 33 1.49 1.56 11.75
C ASP A 33 1.74 0.12 11.27
N ILE A 34 1.52 -0.10 9.98
CA ILE A 34 1.83 -1.34 9.27
C ILE A 34 2.81 -1.08 8.14
N LEU A 35 3.88 -1.88 8.07
CA LEU A 35 4.79 -1.94 6.94
C LEU A 35 4.14 -2.71 5.79
N ILE A 36 4.10 -2.11 4.59
CA ILE A 36 3.58 -2.73 3.38
C ILE A 36 4.73 -3.40 2.62
N CYS A 37 4.63 -4.72 2.51
CA CYS A 37 5.60 -5.55 1.81
C CYS A 37 4.98 -6.16 0.56
N SER A 38 5.60 -5.99 -0.60
CA SER A 38 5.16 -6.67 -1.82
C SER A 38 5.49 -8.16 -1.75
N THR A 39 4.56 -9.01 -2.20
CA THR A 39 4.83 -10.44 -2.30
C THR A 39 5.87 -10.74 -3.38
N ALA A 40 6.37 -11.97 -3.40
CA ALA A 40 7.31 -12.43 -4.43
C ALA A 40 6.67 -12.71 -5.80
N LYS A 41 5.38 -12.38 -5.99
CA LYS A 41 4.68 -12.64 -7.25
C LYS A 41 5.25 -11.73 -8.35
N LYS A 42 5.87 -12.33 -9.36
CA LYS A 42 6.41 -11.60 -10.49
C LYS A 42 5.30 -11.01 -11.37
N GLN A 43 5.26 -9.68 -11.46
CA GLN A 43 4.36 -8.94 -12.36
C GLN A 43 5.14 -7.80 -13.01
N ARG A 44 5.10 -7.73 -14.35
CA ARG A 44 5.82 -6.70 -15.11
C ARG A 44 5.37 -5.31 -14.68
N GLY A 45 6.33 -4.41 -14.49
CA GLY A 45 6.05 -3.04 -14.06
C GLY A 45 5.65 -2.94 -12.59
N CYS A 46 5.98 -3.95 -11.77
CA CYS A 46 5.75 -3.92 -10.33
C CYS A 46 7.02 -4.28 -9.55
N ILE A 47 7.13 -3.75 -8.33
CA ILE A 47 8.22 -4.07 -7.41
C ILE A 47 7.81 -5.28 -6.56
N SER A 48 8.49 -6.40 -6.74
CA SER A 48 8.22 -7.65 -6.00
C SER A 48 9.24 -7.88 -4.89
N SER A 49 8.88 -8.60 -3.83
CA SER A 49 9.78 -8.97 -2.73
C SER A 49 10.45 -7.80 -1.99
N HIS A 50 9.79 -6.64 -1.89
CA HIS A 50 10.34 -5.45 -1.21
C HIS A 50 9.36 -4.88 -0.19
N ALA A 51 9.89 -4.31 0.89
CA ALA A 51 9.15 -3.36 1.71
C ALA A 51 9.12 -2.01 0.97
N LEU A 52 7.95 -1.37 0.87
CA LEU A 52 7.77 -0.16 0.05
C LEU A 52 7.42 1.09 0.87
N GLY A 53 6.74 0.92 1.99
CA GLY A 53 6.33 2.04 2.83
C GLY A 53 5.53 1.61 4.03
N VAL A 54 5.23 2.58 4.90
CA VAL A 54 4.40 2.41 6.08
C VAL A 54 3.08 3.13 5.87
N VAL A 55 1.98 2.52 6.26
CA VAL A 55 0.66 3.17 6.35
C VAL A 55 0.09 2.99 7.75
N THR A 56 -0.89 3.82 8.12
CA THR A 56 -1.68 3.63 9.33
C THR A 56 -2.91 2.78 9.03
N LEU A 57 -3.06 1.65 9.71
CA LEU A 57 -4.32 0.91 9.75
C LEU A 57 -5.25 1.59 10.76
N LYS A 58 -6.19 2.38 10.26
CA LYS A 58 -7.08 3.23 11.06
C LYS A 58 -8.31 2.47 11.54
N ASP A 59 -8.94 1.72 10.64
CA ASP A 59 -10.11 0.94 10.97
C ASP A 59 -10.21 -0.36 10.15
N ILE A 60 -11.01 -1.30 10.65
CA ILE A 60 -11.43 -2.50 9.95
C ILE A 60 -12.92 -2.64 10.19
N ARG A 61 -13.68 -2.70 9.10
CA ARG A 61 -15.13 -2.91 9.10
C ARG A 61 -15.53 -3.90 8.02
N ARG A 62 -16.80 -4.32 8.03
CA ARG A 62 -17.37 -5.10 6.93
C ARG A 62 -17.23 -4.33 5.62
N PHE A 63 -16.83 -5.05 4.57
CA PHE A 63 -16.72 -4.47 3.23
C PHE A 63 -18.10 -4.09 2.71
N ASP A 64 -18.20 -2.90 2.11
CA ASP A 64 -19.42 -2.39 1.49
C ASP A 64 -19.14 -1.85 0.08
N ARG A 65 -20.19 -1.62 -0.72
CA ARG A 65 -20.11 -1.02 -2.05
C ARG A 65 -19.40 0.33 -2.06
N GLY A 66 -19.49 1.10 -0.97
CA GLY A 66 -18.77 2.36 -0.82
C GLY A 66 -17.24 2.22 -0.78
N ASP A 67 -16.72 1.01 -0.55
CA ASP A 67 -15.28 0.74 -0.48
C ASP A 67 -14.66 0.40 -1.85
N CYS A 68 -15.46 0.25 -2.90
CA CYS A 68 -14.99 -0.20 -4.21
C CYS A 68 -13.91 0.72 -4.80
N GLU A 69 -14.13 2.04 -4.78
CA GLU A 69 -13.16 3.02 -5.29
C GLU A 69 -11.82 2.95 -4.53
N GLY A 70 -11.87 3.07 -3.20
CA GLY A 70 -10.67 3.03 -2.36
C GLY A 70 -9.95 1.69 -2.39
N SER A 71 -10.64 0.60 -2.75
CA SER A 71 -10.04 -0.73 -2.90
C SER A 71 -9.58 -1.05 -4.32
N LEU A 72 -9.86 -0.17 -5.30
CA LEU A 72 -9.66 -0.42 -6.73
C LEU A 72 -10.43 -1.64 -7.24
N LEU A 73 -11.56 -1.97 -6.61
CA LEU A 73 -12.46 -3.02 -7.03
C LEU A 73 -13.51 -2.42 -7.98
N PRO A 74 -13.77 -3.00 -9.17
CA PRO A 74 -14.88 -2.60 -10.01
C PRO A 74 -16.22 -2.68 -9.25
N PRO A 75 -17.09 -1.65 -9.31
CA PRO A 75 -18.34 -1.65 -8.57
C PRO A 75 -19.26 -2.84 -8.87
N GLU A 76 -19.17 -3.43 -10.05
CA GLU A 76 -19.88 -4.65 -10.46
C GLU A 76 -19.48 -5.89 -9.65
N ASP A 77 -18.25 -5.94 -9.13
CA ASP A 77 -17.70 -7.08 -8.40
C ASP A 77 -17.95 -6.99 -6.88
N TYR A 78 -18.54 -5.89 -6.37
CA TYR A 78 -18.70 -5.64 -4.93
C TYR A 78 -19.43 -6.79 -4.20
N ILE A 79 -20.37 -7.44 -4.88
CA ILE A 79 -21.23 -8.46 -4.30
C ILE A 79 -20.44 -9.70 -3.87
N TYR A 80 -19.29 -9.98 -4.52
CA TYR A 80 -18.42 -11.09 -4.16
C TYR A 80 -17.68 -10.88 -2.84
N HIS A 81 -17.62 -9.64 -2.36
CA HIS A 81 -16.87 -9.25 -1.16
C HIS A 81 -17.77 -8.84 0.01
N TYR A 82 -18.94 -8.26 -0.27
CA TYR A 82 -19.86 -7.71 0.74
C TYR A 82 -20.14 -8.66 1.92
N PHE A 83 -20.42 -9.93 1.64
CA PHE A 83 -20.80 -10.91 2.67
C PHE A 83 -19.64 -11.68 3.30
N VAL A 84 -18.42 -11.57 2.77
CA VAL A 84 -17.30 -12.42 3.23
C VAL A 84 -16.10 -11.62 3.73
N ASP A 85 -15.83 -10.45 3.16
CA ASP A 85 -14.60 -9.72 3.40
C ASP A 85 -14.77 -8.48 4.29
N TYR A 86 -13.62 -7.97 4.72
CA TYR A 86 -13.44 -6.77 5.50
C TYR A 86 -12.70 -5.72 4.69
N ALA A 87 -13.11 -4.47 4.88
CA ALA A 87 -12.40 -3.28 4.43
C ALA A 87 -11.43 -2.83 5.52
N TRP A 88 -10.14 -2.96 5.24
CA TRP A 88 -9.06 -2.39 6.06
C TRP A 88 -8.79 -0.96 5.60
N VAL A 89 -9.13 0.02 6.42
CA VAL A 89 -8.99 1.45 6.11
C VAL A 89 -7.55 1.89 6.39
N LEU A 90 -6.87 2.31 5.32
CA LEU A 90 -5.46 2.71 5.32
C LEU A 90 -5.34 4.21 5.09
N GLU A 91 -4.52 4.87 5.90
CA GLU A 91 -4.24 6.31 5.78
C GLU A 91 -2.75 6.60 5.99
N ASN A 92 -2.34 7.84 5.74
CA ASN A 92 -0.99 8.33 6.00
C ASN A 92 0.12 7.45 5.38
N PRO A 93 0.10 7.24 4.04
CA PRO A 93 1.16 6.51 3.38
C PRO A 93 2.48 7.27 3.47
N ARG A 94 3.52 6.57 3.89
CA ARG A 94 4.89 7.09 4.06
C ARG A 94 5.84 6.13 3.33
N PRO A 95 6.29 6.44 2.10
CA PRO A 95 7.26 5.62 1.40
C PRO A 95 8.58 5.57 2.17
N ILE A 96 9.23 4.41 2.08
CA ILE A 96 10.56 4.17 2.66
C ILE A 96 11.56 3.90 1.55
N MET A 97 12.85 3.96 1.86
CA MET A 97 13.88 3.39 1.02
C MET A 97 13.59 1.91 0.86
N PRO A 98 13.23 1.42 -0.35
CA PRO A 98 12.81 0.05 -0.48
C PRO A 98 13.95 -0.91 -0.18
N PHE A 99 13.65 -2.00 0.51
CA PHE A 99 14.62 -3.06 0.79
C PHE A 99 13.98 -4.43 0.61
N GLU A 100 14.79 -5.41 0.24
CA GLU A 100 14.31 -6.77 0.02
C GLU A 100 13.76 -7.39 1.30
N ILE A 101 12.58 -7.99 1.18
CA ILE A 101 11.97 -8.73 2.28
C ILE A 101 11.12 -9.88 1.77
N LYS A 102 11.23 -11.02 2.45
CA LYS A 102 10.35 -12.15 2.20
C LYS A 102 9.02 -11.95 2.93
N GLY A 103 7.96 -11.71 2.17
CA GLY A 103 6.60 -11.65 2.70
C GLY A 103 6.21 -12.91 3.48
N LYS A 104 5.37 -12.74 4.50
CA LYS A 104 4.80 -13.81 5.32
C LYS A 104 3.26 -13.76 5.28
N LEU A 105 2.63 -14.87 5.64
CA LEU A 105 1.18 -14.94 5.80
C LEU A 105 0.73 -14.16 7.04
N SER A 106 -0.54 -13.73 7.03
CA SER A 106 -1.19 -12.97 8.11
C SER A 106 -0.49 -11.63 8.42
N LEU A 107 -0.93 -10.94 9.49
CA LEU A 107 -0.19 -9.80 10.04
C LEU A 107 0.98 -10.34 10.88
N TRP A 108 2.20 -9.86 10.61
CA TRP A 108 3.40 -10.36 11.28
C TRP A 108 4.25 -9.23 11.88
N ASN A 109 5.19 -9.57 12.77
CA ASN A 109 6.06 -8.60 13.43
C ASN A 109 7.33 -8.37 12.61
N TYR A 110 7.66 -7.09 12.40
CA TYR A 110 8.91 -6.64 11.81
C TYR A 110 9.66 -5.78 12.83
N ASP A 111 10.87 -6.19 13.17
CA ASP A 111 11.70 -5.56 14.21
C ASP A 111 12.98 -4.92 13.66
N GLY A 112 13.08 -4.80 12.34
CA GLY A 112 14.21 -4.13 11.69
C GLY A 112 14.01 -2.62 11.56
N ASP A 113 15.06 -1.95 11.10
CA ASP A 113 15.05 -0.51 10.86
C ASP A 113 14.40 -0.18 9.51
N ILE A 114 13.79 1.00 9.44
CA ILE A 114 13.23 1.55 8.21
C ILE A 114 13.76 2.96 8.00
N ASP A 115 14.08 3.29 6.75
CA ASP A 115 14.49 4.63 6.35
C ASP A 115 13.33 5.29 5.60
N ILE A 116 12.61 6.20 6.26
CA ILE A 116 11.52 6.95 5.63
C ILE A 116 12.12 7.91 4.60
N ILE A 117 11.59 7.91 3.37
CA ILE A 117 12.00 8.88 2.35
C ILE A 117 11.56 10.27 2.83
N PRO A 118 12.42 11.29 2.81
CA PRO A 118 12.06 12.63 3.25
C PRO A 118 10.84 13.15 2.48
N GLU A 119 9.88 13.78 3.16
CA GLU A 119 8.68 14.31 2.51
C GLU A 119 8.99 15.23 1.32
N ALA A 120 10.10 15.98 1.34
CA ALA A 120 10.54 16.80 0.21
C ALA A 120 10.74 16.01 -1.10
N ASP A 121 11.00 14.71 -1.01
CA ASP A 121 11.32 13.82 -2.14
C ASP A 121 10.11 13.01 -2.64
N TRP A 122 8.96 13.05 -1.94
CA TRP A 122 7.76 12.29 -2.33
C TRP A 122 6.44 13.02 -2.08
N LYS A 123 6.50 14.29 -1.67
CA LYS A 123 5.38 15.05 -1.11
C LYS A 123 4.09 14.94 -1.93
N PRO A 124 2.93 14.73 -1.29
CA PRO A 124 1.68 15.26 -1.80
C PRO A 124 1.77 16.77 -1.64
N ALA A 125 2.26 17.47 -2.66
CA ALA A 125 2.18 18.92 -2.66
C ALA A 125 0.70 19.29 -2.53
N ILE A 126 0.30 19.96 -1.45
CA ILE A 126 -0.93 20.75 -1.44
C ILE A 126 -0.67 21.90 -2.40
N VAL A 127 -0.70 21.61 -3.69
CA VAL A 127 -0.70 22.59 -4.76
C VAL A 127 -1.53 21.92 -5.85
N TYR A 128 -2.71 22.48 -6.11
CA TYR A 128 -3.33 22.35 -7.42
C TYR A 128 -2.36 23.02 -8.40
N ASP A 129 -1.38 22.26 -8.89
CA ASP A 129 -0.48 22.68 -9.95
C ASP A 129 -0.48 21.62 -11.04
N GLU A 130 -0.45 22.04 -12.29
CA GLU A 130 -0.47 21.16 -13.47
C GLU A 130 0.79 20.27 -13.56
N ASP A 131 1.80 20.51 -12.71
CA ASP A 131 3.11 19.84 -12.68
C ASP A 131 3.20 18.61 -11.75
N ILE A 132 2.08 18.11 -11.19
CA ILE A 132 2.06 16.93 -10.30
C ILE A 132 2.68 15.69 -10.98
N GLU A 133 2.51 15.52 -12.29
CA GLU A 133 3.08 14.37 -13.02
C GLU A 133 4.61 14.35 -12.99
N GLN A 134 5.27 15.51 -13.00
CA GLN A 134 6.73 15.62 -12.98
C GLN A 134 7.31 15.18 -11.63
N TYR A 135 6.72 15.61 -10.51
CA TYR A 135 7.18 15.24 -9.16
C TYR A 135 6.96 13.76 -8.86
N VAL A 136 5.83 13.20 -9.30
CA VAL A 136 5.59 11.74 -9.23
C VAL A 136 6.62 11.00 -10.09
N GLY A 137 7.01 11.59 -11.24
CA GLY A 137 8.07 11.09 -12.12
C GLY A 137 9.42 11.01 -11.41
N GLU A 138 9.89 12.07 -10.75
CA GLU A 138 11.19 12.08 -10.07
C GLU A 138 11.28 11.07 -8.92
N PHE A 139 10.25 11.00 -8.07
CA PHE A 139 10.16 9.97 -7.03
C PHE A 139 10.22 8.57 -7.63
N PHE A 140 9.38 8.32 -8.65
CA PHE A 140 9.27 7.02 -9.28
C PHE A 140 10.59 6.62 -9.95
N ASP A 141 11.19 7.51 -10.74
CA ASP A 141 12.42 7.27 -11.46
C ASP A 141 13.60 7.02 -10.50
N LYS A 142 13.66 7.75 -9.39
CA LYS A 142 14.73 7.63 -8.39
C LYS A 142 14.61 6.37 -7.54
N TYR A 143 13.41 6.09 -7.01
CA TYR A 143 13.25 5.09 -5.96
C TYR A 143 12.62 3.77 -6.41
N TRP A 144 11.74 3.79 -7.42
CA TRP A 144 10.89 2.64 -7.75
C TRP A 144 11.23 2.00 -9.09
N LYS A 145 11.50 2.80 -10.13
CA LYS A 145 11.87 2.35 -11.47
C LYS A 145 13.05 1.38 -11.50
N PRO A 146 14.13 1.56 -10.70
CA PRO A 146 15.25 0.61 -10.68
C PRO A 146 14.85 -0.78 -10.16
N LEU A 147 13.71 -0.91 -9.48
CA LEU A 147 13.28 -2.12 -8.78
C LEU A 147 12.13 -2.86 -9.49
N LEU A 148 11.67 -2.36 -10.65
CA LEU A 148 10.60 -2.98 -11.40
C LEU A 148 11.06 -4.30 -12.02
N TYR A 149 10.20 -5.32 -11.90
CA TYR A 149 10.33 -6.59 -12.64
C TYR A 149 9.79 -6.48 -14.07
#